data_AF-A0A0A9YML0-F1
#
_entry.id   AF-A0A0A9YML0-F1
#
_cell.length_a   1.000
_cell.length_b   1.000
_cell.length_c   1.000
_cell.angle_alpha   90.00
_cell.angle_beta   90.00
_cell.angle_gamma   90.00
#
_symmetry.space_group_name_H-M   'P 1'
#
loop_
_entity.id
_entity.type
_entity.pdbx_description
1 polymer ?
#
loop_
_entity_poly.entity_id
_entity_poly.type
_entity_poly.pdbx_seq_one_letter_code
_entity_poly.pdbx_strand_id
1 'polypeptide(L)'
;MIKEGKISGSAILLAGQPSTGKTAIAIGMAQSLGPHTPFTTIAASEIYSLEMSKTEALTQAFRRSIGVRIKEKLELIRGEVIEILIEKANEEEGEKRGKIALRTTDMEAEYDIGPKMIETVVHDKIVSGDVIQIEKMTGKITKLGRCVTRGAEYDAIGQSVKYVETPRGE
;
A
#
# COMPACT_ATOMS: atom_id res chain seq x y z
N MET A 1 12.54 29.58 -1.55
CA MET A 1 13.04 29.30 -2.94
C MET A 1 12.69 27.90 -3.44
N ILE A 2 13.38 26.82 -3.06
CA ILE A 2 13.07 25.45 -3.56
C ILE A 2 11.72 24.93 -3.01
N LYS A 3 11.47 25.11 -1.71
CA LYS A 3 10.19 24.72 -1.07
C LYS A 3 8.97 25.48 -1.60
N GLU A 4 9.17 26.64 -2.23
CA GLU A 4 8.10 27.46 -2.80
C GLU A 4 7.79 27.10 -4.27
N GLY A 5 8.62 26.25 -4.91
CA GLY A 5 8.37 25.79 -6.28
C GLY A 5 8.40 26.85 -7.38
N LYS A 6 8.86 28.08 -7.09
CA LYS A 6 8.82 29.21 -8.03
C LYS A 6 9.95 29.22 -9.07
N ILE A 7 10.94 28.35 -8.95
CA ILE A 7 12.13 28.31 -9.81
C ILE A 7 12.29 26.92 -10.39
N SER A 8 12.49 26.81 -11.71
CA SER A 8 12.76 25.57 -12.43
C SER A 8 13.94 25.75 -13.40
N GLY A 9 14.63 24.65 -13.73
CA GLY A 9 15.72 24.65 -14.72
C GLY A 9 17.02 25.37 -14.30
N SER A 10 17.20 25.67 -13.02
CA SER A 10 18.42 26.33 -12.51
C SER A 10 19.48 25.32 -12.08
N ALA A 11 20.74 25.59 -12.40
CA ALA A 11 21.89 24.80 -11.96
C ALA A 11 22.65 25.51 -10.83
N ILE A 12 23.12 24.75 -9.84
CA ILE A 12 23.94 25.23 -8.73
C ILE A 12 25.23 24.42 -8.72
N LEU A 13 26.38 25.10 -8.69
CA LEU A 13 27.70 24.47 -8.60
C LEU A 13 28.29 24.71 -7.21
N LEU A 14 28.61 23.63 -6.49
CA LEU A 14 29.35 23.69 -5.23
C LEU A 14 30.83 23.38 -5.50
N ALA A 15 31.68 24.40 -5.42
CA ALA A 15 33.13 24.28 -5.62
C ALA A 15 33.89 24.40 -4.29
N GLY A 16 35.02 23.68 -4.17
CA GLY A 16 35.86 23.70 -2.97
C GLY A 16 36.86 22.54 -2.96
N GLN A 17 37.86 22.60 -2.08
CA GLN A 17 38.89 21.55 -1.92
C GLN A 17 38.28 20.17 -1.58
N PRO A 18 39.00 19.06 -1.81
CA PRO A 18 38.57 17.74 -1.33
C PRO A 18 38.25 17.77 0.18
N SER A 19 37.29 16.96 0.61
CA SER A 19 36.89 16.85 2.04
C SER A 19 36.28 18.11 2.69
N THR A 20 35.91 19.14 1.94
CA THR A 20 35.22 20.33 2.48
C THR A 20 33.70 20.16 2.67
N GLY A 21 33.19 18.93 2.69
CA GLY A 21 31.78 18.67 2.98
C GLY A 21 30.76 19.00 1.87
N LYS A 22 31.19 19.21 0.62
CA LYS A 22 30.28 19.50 -0.52
C LYS A 22 29.12 18.49 -0.64
N THR A 23 29.44 17.20 -0.58
CA THR A 23 28.45 16.11 -0.63
C THR A 23 27.57 16.11 0.62
N ALA A 24 28.13 16.42 1.79
CA ALA A 24 27.38 16.48 3.04
C ALA A 24 26.32 17.60 3.02
N ILE A 25 26.66 18.77 2.45
CA ILE A 25 25.69 19.86 2.24
C ILE A 25 24.56 19.42 1.32
N ALA A 26 24.86 18.77 0.20
CA ALA A 26 23.85 18.27 -0.74
C ALA A 26 22.90 17.24 -0.08
N ILE A 27 23.44 16.30 0.69
CA ILE A 27 22.66 15.31 1.44
C ILE A 27 21.82 15.98 2.53
N GLY A 28 22.37 16.96 3.25
CA GLY A 28 21.64 17.72 4.26
C GLY A 28 20.46 18.50 3.66
N MET A 29 20.66 19.10 2.48
CA MET A 29 19.57 19.73 1.73
C MET A 29 18.49 18.71 1.35
N ALA A 30 18.86 17.53 0.85
CA ALA A 30 17.92 16.48 0.50
C ALA A 30 17.07 16.04 1.71
N GLN A 31 17.71 15.81 2.86
CA GLN A 31 17.01 15.45 4.10
C GLN A 31 16.05 16.56 4.55
N SER A 32 16.42 17.83 4.39
CA SER A 32 15.58 18.98 4.77
C SER A 32 14.33 19.19 3.90
N LEU A 33 14.31 18.62 2.69
CA LEU A 33 13.18 18.64 1.76
C LEU A 33 12.10 17.60 2.14
N GLY A 34 12.43 16.64 2.98
CA GLY A 34 11.53 15.61 3.49
C GLY A 34 11.34 14.40 2.55
N PRO A 35 10.71 13.33 3.06
CA PRO A 35 10.63 12.04 2.36
C PRO A 35 9.75 12.05 1.11
N HIS A 36 8.92 13.08 0.93
CA HIS A 36 7.97 13.15 -0.18
C HIS A 36 8.44 13.97 -1.38
N THR A 37 9.67 14.49 -1.33
CA THR A 37 10.30 15.21 -2.44
C THR A 37 11.37 14.30 -3.06
N PRO A 38 11.29 13.97 -4.36
CA PRO A 38 12.30 13.13 -4.99
C PRO A 38 13.66 13.84 -5.01
N PHE A 39 14.71 13.09 -4.71
CA PHE A 39 16.09 13.55 -4.80
C PHE A 39 16.92 12.45 -5.43
N THR A 40 17.60 12.76 -6.53
CA THR A 40 18.38 11.78 -7.29
C THR A 40 19.85 12.17 -7.25
N THR A 41 20.69 11.31 -6.68
CA THR A 41 22.15 11.44 -6.73
C THR A 41 22.67 10.60 -7.87
N ILE A 42 23.51 11.18 -8.72
CA ILE A 42 24.15 10.48 -9.84
C ILE A 42 25.62 10.81 -9.85
N ALA A 43 26.45 9.79 -10.00
CA ALA A 43 27.87 9.96 -10.26
C ALA A 43 28.08 10.16 -11.76
N ALA A 44 29.02 11.04 -12.15
CA ALA A 44 29.27 11.32 -13.56
C ALA A 44 29.69 10.07 -14.35
N SER A 45 30.32 9.10 -13.70
CA SER A 45 30.69 7.81 -14.28
C SER A 45 29.50 6.92 -14.63
N GLU A 46 28.36 7.05 -13.94
CA GLU A 46 27.14 6.26 -14.19
C GLU A 46 26.45 6.64 -15.50
N ILE A 47 26.75 7.83 -16.05
CA ILE A 47 26.21 8.30 -17.32
C ILE A 47 26.83 7.54 -18.51
N TYR A 48 28.02 6.99 -18.33
CA TYR A 48 28.72 6.23 -19.36
C TYR A 48 28.33 4.75 -19.26
N SER A 49 27.34 4.36 -20.08
CA SER A 49 26.88 2.97 -20.20
C SER A 49 27.06 2.45 -21.62
N LEU A 50 27.22 1.13 -21.75
CA LEU A 50 27.19 0.42 -23.04
C LEU A 50 25.75 0.09 -23.47
N GLU A 51 24.81 0.00 -22.54
CA GLU A 51 23.42 -0.38 -22.81
C GLU A 51 22.57 0.79 -23.33
N MET A 52 22.94 2.03 -22.98
CA MET A 52 22.16 3.21 -23.31
C MET A 52 23.04 4.42 -23.65
N SER A 53 22.49 5.33 -24.46
CA SER A 53 23.19 6.56 -24.82
C SER A 53 23.33 7.52 -23.63
N LYS A 54 24.40 8.33 -23.63
CA LYS A 54 24.64 9.37 -22.62
C LYS A 54 23.45 10.34 -22.47
N THR A 55 22.82 10.70 -23.58
CA THR A 55 21.66 11.59 -23.61
C THR A 55 20.44 10.94 -22.95
N GLU A 56 20.24 9.64 -23.17
CA GLU A 56 19.14 8.90 -22.55
C GLU A 56 19.36 8.74 -21.04
N ALA A 57 20.58 8.41 -20.61
CA ALA A 57 20.93 8.33 -19.19
C ALA A 57 20.67 9.67 -18.46
N LEU A 58 21.06 10.79 -19.06
CA LEU A 58 20.75 12.14 -18.54
C LEU A 58 19.25 12.46 -18.57
N THR A 59 18.53 12.06 -19.62
CA THR A 59 17.09 12.30 -19.72
C THR A 59 16.34 11.54 -18.63
N GLN A 60 16.73 10.30 -18.35
CA GLN A 60 16.17 9.50 -17.26
C GLN A 60 16.51 10.10 -15.89
N ALA A 61 17.73 10.58 -15.70
CA ALA A 61 18.14 11.29 -14.49
C ALA A 61 17.22 12.48 -14.16
N PHE A 62 16.96 13.33 -15.17
CA PHE A 62 16.07 14.48 -15.01
C PHE A 62 14.62 14.04 -14.73
N ARG A 63 14.12 13.02 -15.43
CA ARG A 63 12.76 12.50 -15.19
C ARG A 63 12.58 11.90 -13.79
N ARG A 64 13.57 11.16 -13.28
CA ARG A 64 13.55 10.60 -11.91
C ARG A 64 13.51 11.67 -10.83
N SER A 65 14.08 12.85 -11.13
CA SER A 65 14.09 13.99 -10.22
C SER A 65 12.78 14.79 -10.20
N ILE A 66 11.83 14.47 -11.10
CA ILE A 66 10.51 15.14 -11.19
C ILE A 66 9.46 14.19 -10.62
N GLY A 67 8.83 14.59 -9.51
CA GLY A 67 7.79 13.82 -8.85
C GLY A 67 6.39 14.31 -9.19
N VAL A 68 5.49 13.39 -9.53
CA VAL A 68 4.05 13.66 -9.66
C VAL A 68 3.34 13.07 -8.45
N ARG A 69 2.61 13.89 -7.69
CA ARG A 69 1.82 13.42 -6.54
C ARG A 69 0.35 13.37 -6.90
N ILE A 70 -0.19 12.16 -6.99
CA ILE A 70 -1.61 11.91 -7.22
C ILE A 70 -2.23 11.57 -5.86
N LYS A 71 -3.32 12.26 -5.52
CA LYS A 71 -4.12 11.94 -4.33
C LYS A 71 -5.41 11.29 -4.80
N GLU A 72 -5.62 10.07 -4.35
CA GLU A 72 -6.83 9.30 -4.62
C GLU A 72 -7.61 9.07 -3.32
N LYS A 73 -8.93 9.01 -3.42
CA LYS A 73 -9.81 8.65 -2.32
C LYS A 73 -10.26 7.21 -2.54
N LEU A 74 -9.97 6.34 -1.59
CA LEU A 74 -10.39 4.95 -1.62
C LEU A 74 -11.46 4.73 -0.55
N GLU A 75 -12.53 4.04 -0.93
CA GLU A 75 -13.56 3.59 0.00
C GLU A 75 -13.19 2.19 0.53
N LEU A 76 -12.98 2.13 1.84
CA LEU A 76 -12.58 0.91 2.54
C LEU A 76 -13.66 0.53 3.54
N ILE A 77 -14.11 -0.72 3.47
CA ILE A 77 -14.98 -1.34 4.48
C ILE A 77 -14.09 -2.17 5.40
N ARG A 78 -14.22 -1.99 6.72
CA ARG A 78 -13.47 -2.77 7.72
C ARG A 78 -14.43 -3.36 8.72
N GLY A 79 -14.27 -4.64 9.03
CA GLY A 79 -15.11 -5.31 10.01
C GLY A 79 -14.54 -6.66 10.45
N GLU A 80 -15.01 -7.11 11.60
CA GLU A 80 -14.88 -8.51 12.03
C GLU A 80 -15.86 -9.38 11.24
N VAL A 81 -15.38 -10.50 10.71
CA VAL A 81 -16.24 -11.48 10.05
C VAL A 81 -17.03 -12.25 11.10
N ILE A 82 -18.36 -12.16 11.05
CA ILE A 82 -19.25 -13.00 11.87
C ILE A 82 -19.41 -14.37 11.20
N GLU A 83 -19.88 -14.36 9.96
CA GLU A 83 -20.25 -15.55 9.21
C GLU A 83 -19.96 -15.36 7.73
N ILE A 84 -19.62 -16.48 7.07
CA ILE A 84 -19.42 -16.54 5.62
C ILE A 84 -20.29 -17.68 5.09
N LEU A 85 -21.26 -17.34 4.27
CA LEU A 85 -22.13 -18.29 3.59
C LEU A 85 -21.72 -18.33 2.12
N ILE A 86 -21.22 -19.46 1.64
CA ILE A 86 -20.86 -19.64 0.23
C ILE A 86 -21.85 -20.64 -0.37
N GLU A 87 -22.71 -20.15 -1.26
CA GLU A 87 -23.61 -21.00 -2.04
C GLU A 87 -22.80 -21.60 -3.19
N LYS A 88 -22.46 -22.88 -3.07
CA LYS A 88 -21.93 -23.63 -4.20
C LYS A 88 -23.09 -23.99 -5.11
N ALA A 89 -23.20 -23.33 -6.26
CA ALA A 89 -24.08 -23.80 -7.31
C ALA A 89 -23.61 -25.19 -7.77
N ASN A 90 -24.57 -26.11 -7.94
CA ASN A 90 -24.31 -27.42 -8.51
C ASN A 90 -23.72 -27.28 -9.92
N GLU A 91 -22.88 -28.25 -10.29
CA GLU A 91 -21.82 -28.21 -11.31
C GLU A 91 -22.22 -27.85 -12.76
N GLU A 92 -23.48 -27.49 -13.04
CA GLU A 92 -23.95 -27.32 -14.42
C GLU A 92 -24.18 -25.89 -14.92
N GLU A 93 -24.52 -24.86 -14.12
CA GLU A 93 -24.74 -23.50 -14.73
C GLU A 93 -24.87 -22.30 -13.78
N GLY A 94 -24.28 -22.31 -12.57
CA GLY A 94 -24.41 -21.18 -11.62
C GLY A 94 -23.10 -20.49 -11.26
N GLU A 95 -23.09 -19.16 -11.32
CA GLU A 95 -22.01 -18.36 -10.69
C GLU A 95 -22.02 -18.57 -9.17
N LYS A 96 -20.84 -18.79 -8.58
CA LYS A 96 -20.67 -18.86 -7.12
C LYS A 96 -21.09 -17.52 -6.52
N ARG A 97 -22.14 -17.56 -5.70
CA ARG A 97 -22.59 -16.43 -4.89
C ARG A 97 -22.39 -16.75 -3.42
N GLY A 98 -22.20 -15.72 -2.62
CA GLY A 98 -22.06 -15.88 -1.19
C GLY A 98 -22.48 -14.63 -0.46
N LYS A 99 -22.60 -14.75 0.85
CA LYS A 99 -22.87 -13.65 1.77
C LYS A 99 -21.79 -13.62 2.83
N ILE A 100 -21.34 -12.43 3.18
CA ILE A 100 -20.43 -12.20 4.29
C ILE A 100 -21.07 -11.23 5.27
N ALA A 101 -21.18 -11.64 6.53
CA ALA A 101 -21.65 -10.79 7.61
C ALA A 101 -20.43 -10.16 8.30
N LEU A 102 -20.38 -8.83 8.31
CA LEU A 102 -19.33 -8.04 8.95
C LEU A 102 -19.88 -7.26 10.13
N ARG A 103 -19.07 -7.14 11.18
CA ARG A 103 -19.38 -6.41 12.40
C ARG A 103 -18.32 -5.40 12.76
N THR A 104 -18.75 -4.20 13.07
CA THR A 104 -17.97 -3.18 13.77
C THR A 104 -18.48 -3.05 15.21
N THR A 105 -17.92 -2.14 16.00
CA THR A 105 -18.48 -1.87 17.34
C THR A 105 -19.88 -1.28 17.31
N ASP A 106 -20.26 -0.66 16.19
CA ASP A 106 -21.45 0.20 16.11
C ASP A 106 -22.51 -0.36 15.15
N MET A 107 -22.11 -1.17 14.16
CA MET A 107 -23.01 -1.71 13.14
C MET A 107 -22.68 -3.18 12.80
N GLU A 108 -23.71 -3.94 12.47
CA GLU A 108 -23.62 -5.24 11.80
C GLU A 108 -24.23 -5.11 10.41
N ALA A 109 -23.53 -5.57 9.39
CA ALA A 109 -23.96 -5.47 8.00
C ALA A 109 -23.67 -6.76 7.23
N GLU A 110 -24.63 -7.18 6.42
CA GLU A 110 -24.50 -8.29 5.48
C GLU A 110 -24.18 -7.77 4.08
N TYR A 111 -23.17 -8.36 3.44
CA TYR A 111 -22.76 -8.04 2.09
C TYR A 111 -22.82 -9.29 1.20
N ASP A 112 -23.43 -9.16 0.02
CA ASP A 112 -23.35 -10.18 -1.01
C ASP A 112 -21.96 -10.13 -1.69
N ILE A 113 -21.28 -11.27 -1.76
CA ILE A 113 -19.96 -11.42 -2.37
C ILE A 113 -20.05 -12.17 -3.70
N GLY A 114 -19.36 -11.63 -4.71
CA GLY A 114 -19.23 -12.25 -6.01
C GLY A 114 -18.15 -13.35 -6.08
N PRO A 115 -18.05 -14.08 -7.20
CA PRO A 115 -17.16 -15.23 -7.35
C PRO A 115 -15.68 -14.88 -7.13
N LYS A 116 -15.20 -13.72 -7.60
CA LYS A 116 -13.81 -13.25 -7.42
C LYS A 116 -13.44 -13.02 -5.94
N MET A 117 -14.39 -12.49 -5.16
CA MET A 117 -14.18 -12.28 -3.73
C MET A 117 -14.18 -13.61 -2.98
N ILE A 118 -15.06 -14.54 -3.35
CA ILE A 118 -15.10 -15.89 -2.79
C ILE A 118 -13.78 -16.62 -3.01
N GLU A 119 -13.19 -16.52 -4.20
CA GLU A 119 -11.86 -17.10 -4.47
C GLU A 119 -10.78 -16.51 -3.54
N THR A 120 -10.82 -15.20 -3.30
CA THR A 120 -9.89 -14.53 -2.37
C THR A 120 -10.09 -15.00 -0.93
N VAL A 121 -11.34 -15.13 -0.48
CA VAL A 121 -11.71 -15.66 0.85
C VAL A 121 -11.16 -17.07 1.05
N VAL A 122 -11.31 -17.93 0.04
CA VAL A 122 -10.84 -19.33 0.07
C VAL A 122 -9.30 -19.38 0.02
N HIS A 123 -8.67 -18.55 -0.82
CA HIS A 123 -7.22 -18.48 -0.96
C HIS A 123 -6.54 -18.00 0.34
N ASP A 124 -7.06 -16.94 0.95
CA ASP A 124 -6.51 -16.32 2.16
C ASP A 124 -6.99 -17.01 3.45
N LYS A 125 -7.82 -18.06 3.32
CA LYS A 125 -8.38 -18.84 4.44
C LYS A 125 -8.98 -17.95 5.52
N ILE A 126 -9.89 -17.07 5.09
CA ILE A 126 -10.61 -16.17 5.99
C ILE A 126 -11.68 -16.98 6.73
N VAL A 127 -11.68 -16.86 8.05
CA VAL A 127 -12.58 -17.58 8.95
C VAL A 127 -13.38 -16.57 9.78
N SER A 128 -14.50 -17.00 10.36
CA SER A 128 -15.20 -16.22 11.37
C SER A 128 -14.27 -15.81 12.52
N GLY A 129 -14.38 -14.55 12.94
CA GLY A 129 -13.52 -13.91 13.93
C GLY A 129 -12.27 -13.23 13.35
N ASP A 130 -12.00 -13.33 12.04
CA ASP A 130 -10.96 -12.54 11.39
C ASP A 130 -11.42 -11.09 11.16
N VAL A 131 -10.50 -10.14 11.28
CA VAL A 131 -10.72 -8.73 10.91
C VAL A 131 -10.19 -8.52 9.50
N ILE A 132 -11.07 -8.11 8.59
CA ILE A 132 -10.77 -7.92 7.18
C ILE A 132 -11.00 -6.48 6.74
N GLN A 133 -10.29 -6.09 5.69
CA GLN A 133 -10.49 -4.84 4.97
C GLN A 133 -10.86 -5.16 3.52
N ILE A 134 -11.98 -4.62 3.05
CA ILE A 134 -12.46 -4.73 1.68
C ILE A 134 -12.38 -3.37 1.02
N GLU A 135 -11.67 -3.28 -0.10
CA GLU A 135 -11.67 -2.10 -0.95
C GLU A 135 -12.83 -2.18 -1.95
N LYS A 136 -13.78 -1.23 -1.88
CA LYS A 136 -15.03 -1.32 -2.68
C LYS A 136 -14.78 -1.27 -4.19
N MET A 137 -13.79 -0.51 -4.65
CA MET A 137 -13.52 -0.33 -6.08
C MET A 137 -12.84 -1.55 -6.71
N THR A 138 -11.86 -2.13 -6.03
CA THR A 138 -11.08 -3.27 -6.56
C THR A 138 -11.67 -4.61 -6.17
N GLY A 139 -12.47 -4.64 -5.11
CA GLY A 139 -12.95 -5.86 -4.48
C GLY A 139 -11.86 -6.65 -3.76
N LYS A 140 -10.68 -6.06 -3.55
CA LYS A 140 -9.56 -6.72 -2.88
C LYS A 140 -9.84 -6.84 -1.39
N ILE A 141 -9.74 -8.05 -0.88
CA ILE A 141 -9.86 -8.36 0.55
C ILE A 141 -8.46 -8.49 1.13
N THR A 142 -8.22 -7.89 2.30
CA THR A 142 -6.96 -8.01 3.04
C THR A 142 -7.25 -8.39 4.48
N LYS A 143 -6.70 -9.52 4.93
CA LYS A 143 -6.78 -9.96 6.33
C LYS A 143 -5.82 -9.16 7.20
N LEU A 144 -6.36 -8.38 8.14
CA LEU A 144 -5.57 -7.55 9.06
C LEU A 144 -5.08 -8.34 10.28
N GLY A 145 -5.88 -9.32 10.72
CA GLY A 145 -5.58 -10.16 11.87
C GLY A 145 -6.82 -10.86 12.39
N ARG A 146 -6.77 -11.35 13.64
CA ARG A 146 -7.90 -11.99 14.33
C ARG A 146 -8.40 -11.11 15.46
N CYS A 147 -9.71 -11.08 15.68
CA CYS A 147 -10.34 -10.30 16.74
C CYS A 147 -9.92 -10.81 18.12
N VAL A 148 -9.51 -9.90 19.01
CA VAL A 148 -9.07 -10.22 20.38
C VAL A 148 -10.18 -10.92 21.17
N THR A 149 -11.43 -10.45 21.04
CA THR A 149 -12.58 -10.90 21.85
C THR A 149 -12.95 -12.36 21.58
N ARG A 150 -12.71 -12.87 20.37
CA ARG A 150 -12.94 -14.26 19.97
C ARG A 150 -11.66 -15.11 19.89
N GLY A 151 -10.49 -14.51 20.14
CA GLY A 151 -9.22 -15.21 20.18
C GLY A 151 -9.11 -16.20 21.35
N ALA A 152 -9.90 -15.99 22.41
CA ALA A 152 -9.86 -16.81 23.63
C ALA A 152 -10.58 -18.17 23.51
N GLU A 153 -11.49 -18.36 22.54
CA GLU A 153 -12.30 -19.58 22.42
C GLU A 153 -11.67 -20.66 21.52
N TYR A 154 -10.58 -20.36 20.81
CA TYR A 154 -9.86 -21.30 19.94
C TYR A 154 -8.40 -21.47 20.39
N ASP A 155 -8.19 -22.33 21.38
CA ASP A 155 -6.91 -22.66 22.05
C ASP A 155 -5.94 -23.51 21.18
N ALA A 156 -6.10 -23.51 19.86
CA ALA A 156 -5.31 -24.35 18.93
C ALA A 156 -4.70 -23.56 17.77
N ILE A 157 -4.21 -22.33 18.05
CA ILE A 157 -3.65 -21.44 17.03
C ILE A 157 -2.17 -21.19 17.34
N GLY A 158 -1.30 -21.55 16.39
CA GLY A 158 0.16 -21.40 16.50
C GLY A 158 0.62 -19.95 16.74
N GLN A 159 1.87 -19.83 17.21
CA GLN A 159 2.56 -18.61 17.71
C GLN A 159 2.60 -17.37 16.78
N SER A 160 1.91 -17.35 15.63
CA SER A 160 2.05 -16.32 14.58
C SER A 160 0.78 -15.55 14.23
N VAL A 161 -0.29 -15.61 15.05
CA VAL A 161 -1.52 -14.84 14.76
C VAL A 161 -1.46 -13.43 15.35
N LYS A 162 -1.53 -12.43 14.47
CA LYS A 162 -1.64 -11.02 14.83
C LYS A 162 -3.06 -10.73 15.30
N TYR A 163 -3.21 -10.36 16.56
CA TYR A 163 -4.48 -9.92 17.12
C TYR A 163 -4.72 -8.44 16.85
N VAL A 164 -5.95 -8.11 16.45
CA VAL A 164 -6.39 -6.74 16.13
C VAL A 164 -7.72 -6.49 16.85
N GLU A 165 -7.91 -5.27 17.34
CA GLU A 165 -9.18 -4.86 17.95
C GLU A 165 -10.29 -4.78 16.90
N THR A 166 -11.54 -4.95 17.35
CA THR A 166 -12.71 -4.75 16.48
C THR A 166 -12.71 -3.31 15.95
N PRO A 167 -12.83 -3.11 14.62
CA PRO A 167 -12.92 -1.78 14.03
C PRO A 167 -14.09 -1.00 14.63
N ARG A 168 -13.87 0.30 14.87
CA ARG A 168 -14.90 1.24 15.35
C ARG A 168 -15.45 2.06 14.18
N GLY A 169 -16.72 2.46 14.27
CA GLY A 169 -17.41 3.24 13.25
C GLY A 169 -18.40 2.42 12.41
N GLU A 170 -19.04 3.12 11.48
CA GLU A 170 -19.94 2.58 10.45
C GLU A 170 -19.19 1.95 9.27
#